data_AF-A0A158NCU1-F1
#
_entry.id   AF-A0A158NCU1-F1
#
_cell.length_a   1.000
_cell.length_b   1.000
_cell.length_c   1.000
_cell.angle_alpha   90.00
_cell.angle_beta   90.00
_cell.angle_gamma   90.00
#
_symmetry.space_group_name_H-M   'P 1'
#
loop_
_entity.id
_entity.type
_entity.pdbx_description
1 polymer ?
#
loop_
_entity_poly.entity_id
_entity_poly.type
_entity_poly.pdbx_seq_one_letter_code
_entity_poly.pdbx_strand_id
1 'polypeptide(L)'
;MATGKRRSIHTSSGNSGSSGYSGSGPRSSRMNFRPNNTQQEDRGGTRPTAAPSSIGLILVTMLLHVCKKSLLFDTRLKVAIYCGTIFIISLIADFIAMPRTYFSRSDNALNQYFVKWGWGWLLSIIVPWVVLTAHTLGCGRRPILLRHLARIILATCAWLIWTKLFNYIETNYGRCLGTRDIHVQSKAKCLQSGRFWSGLDISGHTFILIYSSLILAEEGSSLVGWEGIKDLIMREEHTRSVPTETSTGPLRNLSDDDLGFLKKAHRALTPYLRGLFVAMTLQQLLWDIMLVSTMLYYHIMIEKFLGGAAAIITWYVTYQWWYKLPKIGLPAPGDGIFKYNEIKINPEINTRVRRSTLNGTNQPRFMGMPIRTIQESSELNSSFRQADLDASVTRG
;
A
#
# COMPACT_ATOMS: atom_id res chain seq x y z
N MET A 1 31.66 37.13 -48.60
CA MET A 1 31.81 38.15 -47.53
C MET A 1 31.94 37.45 -46.20
N ALA A 2 32.90 37.95 -45.41
CA ALA A 2 33.36 37.60 -44.05
C ALA A 2 32.27 37.21 -43.02
N THR A 3 32.49 36.56 -41.87
CA THR A 3 33.58 35.82 -41.19
C THR A 3 32.96 35.31 -39.86
N GLY A 4 33.40 34.18 -39.30
CA GLY A 4 32.97 33.77 -37.95
C GLY A 4 33.58 32.46 -37.41
N LYS A 5 34.91 32.42 -37.32
CA LYS A 5 35.79 31.39 -36.71
C LYS A 5 35.46 31.23 -35.20
N ARG A 6 35.53 30.06 -34.53
CA ARG A 6 36.71 29.19 -34.28
C ARG A 6 36.29 27.82 -33.72
N ARG A 7 37.12 26.81 -34.01
CA ARG A 7 37.13 25.45 -33.44
C ARG A 7 38.23 25.31 -32.36
N SER A 8 38.06 24.24 -31.61
CA SER A 8 38.75 23.54 -30.50
C SER A 8 40.27 23.29 -30.51
N ILE A 9 40.71 22.76 -29.35
CA ILE A 9 41.82 21.80 -29.04
C ILE A 9 43.04 22.43 -28.35
N HIS A 10 43.40 21.88 -27.19
CA HIS A 10 44.78 21.47 -26.93
C HIS A 10 44.87 20.35 -25.88
N THR A 11 45.56 19.28 -26.26
CA THR A 11 46.11 18.20 -25.43
C THR A 11 47.64 18.21 -25.59
N SER A 12 48.35 18.07 -24.46
CA SER A 12 49.58 17.28 -24.21
C SER A 12 50.92 17.59 -24.92
N SER A 13 51.99 17.34 -24.15
CA SER A 13 53.45 17.28 -24.43
C SER A 13 54.16 18.60 -24.13
N GLY A 14 55.08 18.72 -23.15
CA GLY A 14 56.16 17.81 -22.76
C GLY A 14 57.46 18.40 -23.32
N ASN A 15 58.32 19.01 -22.48
CA ASN A 15 59.78 19.02 -22.70
C ASN A 15 60.60 19.49 -21.48
N SER A 16 61.80 18.93 -21.43
CA SER A 16 62.96 19.11 -20.54
C SER A 16 63.80 20.38 -20.81
N GLY A 17 64.54 20.86 -19.80
CA GLY A 17 65.78 21.64 -20.03
C GLY A 17 66.17 22.74 -19.02
N SER A 18 67.14 22.42 -18.16
CA SER A 18 68.29 23.22 -17.67
C SER A 18 68.18 24.57 -16.90
N SER A 19 68.82 24.55 -15.73
CA SER A 19 69.78 25.52 -15.13
C SER A 19 69.34 26.91 -14.65
N GLY A 20 69.59 27.19 -13.36
CA GLY A 20 69.64 28.56 -12.82
C GLY A 20 69.64 28.62 -11.29
N TYR A 21 70.64 29.30 -10.74
CA TYR A 21 71.13 29.35 -9.36
C TYR A 21 70.24 30.10 -8.32
N SER A 22 70.46 29.77 -7.04
CA SER A 22 70.28 30.56 -5.79
C SER A 22 68.88 30.95 -5.26
N GLY A 23 68.68 30.75 -3.95
CA GLY A 23 67.70 31.52 -3.16
C GLY A 23 67.01 30.75 -2.03
N SER A 24 67.43 31.00 -0.80
CA SER A 24 66.93 30.50 0.49
C SER A 24 65.45 30.81 0.81
N GLY A 25 64.74 29.86 1.46
CA GLY A 25 63.54 30.13 2.28
C GLY A 25 62.55 28.96 2.37
N PRO A 26 62.00 28.60 3.57
CA PRO A 26 61.12 27.45 3.71
C PRO A 26 59.70 27.83 3.28
N ARG A 27 59.23 27.31 2.14
CA ARG A 27 57.84 27.47 1.72
C ARG A 27 57.02 26.25 2.11
N SER A 28 56.17 26.48 3.11
CA SER A 28 54.98 25.71 3.46
C SER A 28 54.32 25.08 2.23
N SER A 29 54.24 23.74 2.22
CA SER A 29 53.45 22.99 1.26
C SER A 29 51.97 23.21 1.57
N ARG A 30 51.36 24.22 0.95
CA ARG A 30 49.90 24.37 0.91
C ARG A 30 49.35 23.30 -0.03
N MET A 31 48.95 22.16 0.53
CA MET A 31 48.16 21.17 -0.19
C MET A 31 46.80 21.79 -0.55
N ASN A 32 46.65 22.19 -1.81
CA ASN A 32 45.35 22.60 -2.35
C ASN A 32 44.49 21.34 -2.54
N PHE A 33 43.73 20.97 -1.51
CA PHE A 33 42.70 19.95 -1.62
C PHE A 33 41.54 20.52 -2.46
N ARG A 34 41.47 20.12 -3.72
CA ARG A 34 40.33 20.42 -4.60
C ARG A 34 39.46 19.17 -4.66
N PRO A 35 38.32 19.10 -3.95
CA PRO A 35 37.44 17.94 -4.09
C PRO A 35 36.88 17.95 -5.50
N ASN A 36 37.21 16.91 -6.27
CA ASN A 36 36.66 16.69 -7.59
C ASN A 36 35.22 16.19 -7.39
N ASN A 37 34.24 16.94 -7.89
CA ASN A 37 32.82 16.75 -7.59
C ASN A 37 32.19 15.54 -8.30
N THR A 38 32.98 14.53 -8.66
CA THR A 38 32.57 13.39 -9.48
C THR A 38 32.78 12.02 -8.84
N GLN A 39 33.30 11.96 -7.61
CA GLN A 39 33.33 10.71 -6.86
C GLN A 39 32.87 10.97 -5.43
N GLN A 40 31.63 10.56 -5.17
CA GLN A 40 31.10 10.41 -3.84
C GLN A 40 31.88 9.25 -3.20
N GLU A 41 33.02 9.55 -2.59
CA GLU A 41 33.76 8.59 -1.78
C GLU A 41 32.84 8.11 -0.66
N ASP A 42 32.48 6.82 -0.73
CA ASP A 42 31.86 6.10 0.36
C ASP A 42 32.80 6.12 1.57
N ARG A 43 32.63 7.13 2.42
CA ARG A 43 33.23 7.16 3.74
C ARG A 43 32.64 6.00 4.53
N GLY A 44 33.43 4.96 4.69
CA GLY A 44 33.09 3.79 5.49
C GLY A 44 32.55 4.20 6.87
N GLY A 45 31.41 3.60 7.24
CA GLY A 45 30.84 3.69 8.58
C GLY A 45 29.64 4.64 8.72
N THR A 46 28.50 4.27 8.13
CA THR A 46 27.14 4.31 8.72
C THR A 46 26.15 3.83 7.67
N ARG A 47 25.08 3.17 8.08
CA ARG A 47 24.06 2.60 7.17
C ARG A 47 23.66 3.64 6.10
N PRO A 48 23.56 3.25 4.81
CA PRO A 48 23.23 4.18 3.74
C PRO A 48 21.95 4.94 4.07
N THR A 49 22.01 6.28 4.05
CA THR A 49 20.87 7.15 4.31
C THR A 49 20.04 7.31 3.04
N ALA A 50 18.72 7.42 3.19
CA ALA A 50 17.83 7.62 2.06
C ALA A 50 18.08 9.00 1.40
N ALA A 51 18.06 9.04 0.06
CA ALA A 51 18.18 10.28 -0.71
C ALA A 51 17.09 11.31 -0.34
N PRO A 52 17.37 12.62 -0.47
CA PRO A 52 16.40 13.68 -0.13
C PRO A 52 15.10 13.54 -0.92
N SER A 53 13.97 13.70 -0.23
CA SER A 53 12.63 13.53 -0.81
C SER A 53 12.15 14.80 -1.51
N SER A 54 11.69 14.68 -2.76
CA SER A 54 11.06 15.77 -3.50
C SER A 54 9.69 16.13 -2.93
N ILE A 55 9.28 17.41 -3.01
CA ILE A 55 7.96 17.90 -2.57
C ILE A 55 6.82 17.10 -3.25
N GLY A 56 6.96 16.79 -4.53
CA GLY A 56 5.96 16.00 -5.26
C GLY A 56 5.84 14.56 -4.73
N LEU A 57 6.95 13.97 -4.27
CA LEU A 57 6.93 12.65 -3.66
C LEU A 57 6.17 12.67 -2.32
N ILE A 58 6.30 13.75 -1.54
CA ILE A 58 5.61 13.94 -0.27
C ILE A 58 4.08 14.05 -0.49
N LEU A 59 3.65 14.81 -1.49
CA LEU A 59 2.22 14.92 -1.82
C LEU A 59 1.64 13.57 -2.25
N VAL A 60 2.38 12.81 -3.08
CA VAL A 60 1.96 11.47 -3.51
C VAL A 60 1.88 10.51 -2.33
N THR A 61 2.84 10.53 -1.39
CA THR A 61 2.79 9.65 -0.22
C THR A 61 1.68 10.05 0.76
N MET A 62 1.36 11.34 0.88
CA MET A 62 0.18 11.82 1.64
C MET A 62 -1.12 11.32 1.02
N LEU A 63 -1.28 11.45 -0.30
CA LEU A 63 -2.45 10.93 -1.02
C LEU A 63 -2.58 9.41 -0.84
N LEU A 64 -1.47 8.67 -1.01
CA LEU A 64 -1.44 7.22 -0.82
C LEU A 64 -1.78 6.83 0.61
N HIS A 65 -1.41 7.63 1.61
CA HIS A 65 -1.79 7.37 2.99
C HIS A 65 -3.31 7.47 3.19
N VAL A 66 -3.95 8.48 2.61
CA VAL A 66 -5.42 8.63 2.63
C VAL A 66 -6.09 7.47 1.89
N CYS A 67 -5.62 7.16 0.67
CA CYS A 67 -6.07 6.01 -0.12
C CYS A 67 -5.94 4.70 0.66
N LYS A 68 -4.80 4.49 1.34
CA LYS A 68 -4.54 3.30 2.15
C LYS A 68 -5.52 3.18 3.30
N LYS A 69 -5.79 4.30 3.99
CA LYS A 69 -6.75 4.34 5.10
C LYS A 69 -8.19 4.07 4.63
N SER A 70 -8.54 4.50 3.43
CA SER A 70 -9.87 4.28 2.84
C SER A 70 -10.05 2.85 2.31
N LEU A 71 -9.10 2.33 1.53
CA LEU A 71 -9.22 1.02 0.89
C LEU A 71 -8.93 -0.15 1.84
N LEU A 72 -7.89 -0.02 2.68
CA LEU A 72 -7.41 -1.08 3.59
C LEU A 72 -8.01 -0.99 4.98
N PHE A 73 -9.25 -0.54 5.04
CA PHE A 73 -10.05 -0.65 6.26
C PHE A 73 -10.23 -2.13 6.61
N ASP A 74 -10.15 -2.48 7.90
CA ASP A 74 -10.23 -3.88 8.35
C ASP A 74 -11.45 -4.57 7.71
N THR A 75 -11.20 -5.61 6.92
CA THR A 75 -12.24 -6.21 6.07
C THR A 75 -13.38 -6.79 6.90
N ARG A 76 -13.10 -7.26 8.13
CA ARG A 76 -14.10 -7.67 9.13
C ARG A 76 -15.02 -6.53 9.54
N LEU A 77 -14.45 -5.36 9.83
CA LEU A 77 -15.22 -4.17 10.20
C LEU A 77 -15.98 -3.63 8.98
N LYS A 78 -15.38 -3.69 7.79
CA LYS A 78 -16.03 -3.33 6.51
C LYS A 78 -17.29 -4.18 6.27
N VAL A 79 -17.20 -5.48 6.49
CA VAL A 79 -18.35 -6.40 6.42
C VAL A 79 -19.43 -6.03 7.44
N ALA A 80 -19.05 -5.73 8.68
CA ALA A 80 -19.99 -5.31 9.71
C ALA A 80 -20.70 -3.99 9.33
N ILE A 81 -19.96 -3.02 8.79
CA ILE A 81 -20.51 -1.77 8.26
C ILE A 81 -21.48 -2.07 7.12
N TYR A 82 -21.15 -2.92 6.15
CA TYR A 82 -22.07 -3.26 5.07
C TYR A 82 -23.34 -3.96 5.55
N CYS A 83 -23.24 -4.84 6.53
CA CYS A 83 -24.43 -5.47 7.14
C CYS A 83 -25.30 -4.41 7.84
N GLY A 84 -24.67 -3.53 8.61
CA GLY A 84 -25.35 -2.43 9.29
C GLY A 84 -26.01 -1.45 8.32
N THR A 85 -25.33 -1.07 7.23
CA THR A 85 -25.89 -0.16 6.22
C THR A 85 -27.03 -0.83 5.44
N ILE A 86 -26.92 -2.10 5.06
CA ILE A 86 -28.04 -2.85 4.46
C ILE A 86 -29.26 -2.75 5.37
N PHE A 87 -29.10 -3.05 6.66
CA PHE A 87 -30.22 -3.07 7.60
C PHE A 87 -30.81 -1.68 7.83
N ILE A 88 -29.99 -0.70 8.21
CA ILE A 88 -30.44 0.65 8.56
C ILE A 88 -31.06 1.35 7.35
N ILE A 89 -30.40 1.30 6.19
CA ILE A 89 -30.88 2.00 4.99
C ILE A 89 -32.15 1.34 4.47
N SER A 90 -32.26 0.00 4.54
CA SER A 90 -33.49 -0.68 4.14
C SER A 90 -34.67 -0.31 5.04
N LEU A 91 -34.46 -0.22 6.37
CA LEU A 91 -35.50 0.26 7.28
C LEU A 91 -35.93 1.69 6.94
N ILE A 92 -34.97 2.60 6.73
CA ILE A 92 -35.29 3.98 6.37
C ILE A 92 -36.08 4.05 5.06
N ALA A 93 -35.70 3.26 4.05
CA ALA A 93 -36.39 3.22 2.76
C ALA A 93 -37.82 2.65 2.86
N ASP A 94 -38.09 1.77 3.83
CA ASP A 94 -39.44 1.24 4.08
C ASP A 94 -40.34 2.27 4.80
N PHE A 95 -39.77 3.11 5.68
CA PHE A 95 -40.52 4.15 6.40
C PHE A 95 -40.64 5.48 5.64
N ILE A 96 -39.71 5.80 4.74
CA ILE A 96 -39.65 7.07 4.01
C ILE A 96 -39.65 6.78 2.52
N ALA A 97 -40.69 7.22 1.82
CA ALA A 97 -40.70 7.26 0.37
C ALA A 97 -39.67 8.29 -0.12
N MET A 98 -38.50 7.81 -0.55
CA MET A 98 -37.40 8.68 -0.99
C MET A 98 -37.81 9.51 -2.22
N PRO A 99 -37.48 10.81 -2.26
CA PRO A 99 -37.82 11.67 -3.39
C PRO A 99 -37.13 11.19 -4.67
N ARG A 100 -37.79 11.42 -5.81
CA ARG A 100 -37.24 11.04 -7.12
C ARG A 100 -36.01 11.90 -7.44
N THR A 101 -34.83 11.30 -7.35
CA THR A 101 -33.54 11.92 -7.73
C THR A 101 -32.95 11.25 -8.97
N TYR A 102 -31.82 11.76 -9.48
CA TYR A 102 -31.07 11.14 -10.59
C TYR A 102 -30.79 9.64 -10.36
N PHE A 103 -30.49 9.26 -9.11
CA PHE A 103 -30.20 7.87 -8.72
C PHE A 103 -31.44 6.96 -8.71
N SER A 104 -32.63 7.55 -8.58
CA SER A 104 -33.91 6.81 -8.65
C SER A 104 -34.21 6.28 -10.05
N ARG A 105 -33.57 6.81 -11.10
CA ARG A 105 -33.84 6.39 -12.48
C ARG A 105 -32.91 5.26 -12.89
N SER A 106 -33.48 4.14 -13.33
CA SER A 106 -32.73 2.91 -13.67
C SER A 106 -31.92 3.01 -14.96
N ASP A 107 -32.23 3.98 -15.82
CA ASP A 107 -31.54 4.32 -17.06
C ASP A 107 -30.34 5.28 -16.84
N ASN A 108 -30.04 5.65 -15.60
CA ASN A 108 -28.92 6.55 -15.33
C ASN A 108 -27.59 5.92 -15.81
N ALA A 109 -26.65 6.77 -16.20
CA ALA A 109 -25.40 6.33 -16.82
C ALA A 109 -24.59 5.40 -15.88
N LEU A 110 -24.63 5.66 -14.57
CA LEU A 110 -23.93 4.86 -13.57
C LEU A 110 -24.54 3.44 -13.46
N ASN A 111 -25.85 3.30 -13.57
CA ASN A 111 -26.49 2.00 -13.50
C ASN A 111 -26.29 1.23 -14.82
N GLN A 112 -26.45 1.89 -15.97
CA GLN A 112 -26.31 1.26 -17.28
C GLN A 112 -24.87 0.87 -17.64
N TYR A 113 -23.89 1.72 -17.35
CA TYR A 113 -22.50 1.46 -17.73
C TYR A 113 -21.69 0.88 -16.58
N PHE A 114 -21.85 1.39 -15.36
CA PHE A 114 -20.97 1.02 -14.26
C PHE A 114 -21.47 -0.22 -13.51
N VAL A 115 -22.74 -0.26 -13.10
CA VAL A 115 -23.29 -1.43 -12.38
C VAL A 115 -23.44 -2.64 -13.31
N LYS A 116 -24.01 -2.44 -14.50
CA LYS A 116 -24.22 -3.53 -15.48
C LYS A 116 -22.93 -4.19 -15.95
N TRP A 117 -21.89 -3.41 -16.19
CA TRP A 117 -20.55 -3.91 -16.55
C TRP A 117 -19.62 -3.99 -15.34
N GLY A 118 -20.17 -4.05 -14.12
CA GLY A 118 -19.40 -3.89 -12.89
C GLY A 118 -18.25 -4.87 -12.76
N TRP A 119 -18.46 -6.12 -13.18
CA TRP A 119 -17.42 -7.15 -13.19
C TRP A 119 -16.28 -6.82 -14.15
N GLY A 120 -16.60 -6.31 -15.34
CA GLY A 120 -15.60 -5.87 -16.32
C GLY A 120 -14.73 -4.74 -15.78
N TRP A 121 -15.35 -3.76 -15.11
CA TRP A 121 -14.61 -2.67 -14.46
C TRP A 121 -13.70 -3.17 -13.34
N LEU A 122 -14.16 -4.13 -12.52
CA LEU A 122 -13.32 -4.76 -11.49
C LEU A 122 -12.11 -5.45 -12.13
N LEU A 123 -12.35 -6.28 -13.15
CA LEU A 123 -11.30 -7.02 -13.86
C LEU A 123 -10.26 -6.08 -14.48
N SER A 124 -10.70 -4.95 -15.06
CA SER A 124 -9.81 -3.98 -15.69
C SER A 124 -8.75 -3.40 -14.75
N ILE A 125 -9.01 -3.33 -13.45
CA ILE A 125 -8.08 -2.77 -12.46
C ILE A 125 -7.38 -3.88 -11.66
N ILE A 126 -8.11 -4.93 -11.27
CA ILE A 126 -7.55 -6.00 -10.45
C ILE A 126 -6.57 -6.90 -11.22
N VAL A 127 -6.78 -7.11 -12.53
CA VAL A 127 -5.89 -7.96 -13.33
C VAL A 127 -4.51 -7.30 -13.47
N PRO A 128 -4.37 -6.04 -13.91
CA PRO A 128 -3.08 -5.35 -13.91
C PRO A 128 -2.43 -5.30 -12.52
N TRP A 129 -3.23 -5.05 -11.47
CA TRP A 129 -2.72 -5.02 -10.09
C TRP A 129 -2.07 -6.35 -9.68
N VAL A 130 -2.79 -7.46 -9.86
CA VAL A 130 -2.31 -8.79 -9.47
C VAL A 130 -1.14 -9.23 -10.34
N VAL A 131 -1.16 -8.94 -11.65
CA VAL A 131 -0.05 -9.27 -12.55
C VAL A 131 1.22 -8.53 -12.14
N LEU A 132 1.14 -7.22 -11.90
CA LEU A 132 2.29 -6.41 -11.54
C LEU A 132 2.87 -6.83 -10.18
N THR A 133 2.01 -6.97 -9.15
CA THR A 133 2.44 -7.39 -7.81
C THR A 133 3.03 -8.80 -7.80
N ALA A 134 2.40 -9.76 -8.47
CA ALA A 134 2.92 -11.13 -8.57
C ALA A 134 4.22 -11.21 -9.38
N HIS A 135 4.35 -10.41 -10.46
CA HIS A 135 5.56 -10.37 -11.26
C HIS A 135 6.77 -9.84 -10.46
N THR A 136 6.55 -8.79 -9.65
CA THR A 136 7.58 -8.24 -8.76
C THR A 136 7.95 -9.20 -7.62
N LEU A 137 6.97 -9.80 -6.94
CA LEU A 137 7.20 -10.66 -5.78
C LEU A 137 7.67 -12.08 -6.15
N GLY A 138 7.36 -12.51 -7.37
CA GLY A 138 7.76 -13.80 -7.92
C GLY A 138 9.06 -13.78 -8.72
N CYS A 139 9.80 -12.66 -8.75
CA CYS A 139 11.01 -12.48 -9.55
C CYS A 139 10.87 -12.98 -11.01
N GLY A 140 9.70 -12.75 -11.63
CA GLY A 140 9.42 -13.19 -13.01
C GLY A 140 9.05 -14.67 -13.19
N ARG A 141 8.95 -15.45 -12.11
CA ARG A 141 8.55 -16.87 -12.18
C ARG A 141 7.08 -17.02 -12.53
N ARG A 142 6.80 -17.53 -13.74
CA ARG A 142 5.46 -17.85 -14.25
C ARG A 142 4.57 -18.69 -13.32
N PRO A 143 5.04 -19.73 -12.61
CA PRO A 143 4.16 -20.54 -11.76
C PRO A 143 3.56 -19.74 -10.59
N ILE A 144 4.30 -18.77 -10.05
CA ILE A 144 3.80 -17.89 -8.99
C ILE A 144 2.70 -17.00 -9.56
N LEU A 145 2.96 -16.33 -10.69
CA LEU A 145 1.99 -15.51 -11.39
C LEU A 145 0.67 -16.26 -11.69
N LEU A 146 0.77 -17.49 -12.24
CA LEU A 146 -0.40 -18.31 -12.55
C LEU A 146 -1.24 -18.63 -11.32
N ARG A 147 -0.61 -18.86 -10.15
CA ARG A 147 -1.32 -19.09 -8.89
C ARG A 147 -2.07 -17.83 -8.41
N HIS A 148 -1.50 -16.63 -8.59
CA HIS A 148 -2.23 -15.39 -8.27
C HIS A 148 -3.37 -15.12 -9.26
N LEU A 149 -3.17 -15.42 -10.55
CA LEU A 149 -4.24 -15.31 -11.57
C LEU A 149 -5.37 -16.30 -11.33
N ALA A 150 -5.07 -17.50 -10.81
CA ALA A 150 -6.08 -18.48 -10.45
C ALA A 150 -7.10 -17.94 -9.44
N ARG A 151 -6.70 -17.04 -8.52
CA ARG A 151 -7.64 -16.38 -7.59
C ARG A 151 -8.69 -15.54 -8.32
N ILE A 152 -8.29 -14.79 -9.35
CA ILE A 152 -9.19 -13.97 -10.16
C ILE A 152 -10.15 -14.86 -10.97
N ILE A 153 -9.63 -15.97 -11.51
CA ILE A 153 -10.45 -16.95 -12.22
C ILE A 153 -11.49 -17.54 -11.27
N LEU A 154 -11.10 -17.98 -10.07
CA LEU A 154 -12.03 -18.49 -9.07
C LEU A 154 -13.08 -17.46 -8.65
N ALA A 155 -12.68 -16.19 -8.47
CA ALA A 155 -13.63 -15.12 -8.18
C ALA A 155 -14.65 -14.92 -9.31
N THR A 156 -14.20 -15.04 -10.57
CA THR A 156 -15.07 -14.96 -11.75
C THR A 156 -16.03 -16.15 -11.82
N CYS A 157 -15.55 -17.36 -11.56
CA CYS A 157 -16.39 -18.56 -11.47
C CYS A 157 -17.43 -18.42 -10.36
N ALA A 158 -17.05 -17.93 -9.18
CA ALA A 158 -17.98 -17.71 -8.06
C ALA A 158 -19.06 -16.69 -8.42
N TRP A 159 -18.70 -15.56 -9.05
CA TRP A 159 -19.66 -14.58 -9.54
C TRP A 159 -20.63 -15.17 -10.56
N LEU A 160 -20.15 -15.97 -11.52
CA LEU A 160 -20.99 -16.66 -12.50
C LEU A 160 -21.95 -17.67 -11.84
N ILE A 161 -21.48 -18.44 -10.87
CA ILE A 161 -22.30 -19.40 -10.13
C ILE A 161 -23.44 -18.68 -9.42
N TRP A 162 -23.15 -17.61 -8.67
CA TRP A 162 -24.16 -16.85 -7.93
C TRP A 162 -25.16 -16.15 -8.84
N THR A 163 -24.70 -15.50 -9.91
CA THR A 163 -25.61 -14.84 -10.86
C THR A 163 -26.52 -15.84 -11.57
N LYS A 164 -26.02 -17.03 -11.91
CA LYS A 164 -26.88 -18.12 -12.44
C LYS A 164 -27.84 -18.65 -11.39
N LEU A 165 -27.40 -18.78 -10.14
CA LEU A 165 -28.24 -19.25 -9.03
C LEU A 165 -29.37 -18.26 -8.72
N PHE A 166 -29.11 -16.95 -8.72
CA PHE A 166 -30.15 -15.93 -8.51
C PHE A 166 -31.22 -15.99 -9.61
N ASN A 167 -30.80 -16.09 -10.88
CA ASN A 167 -31.75 -16.28 -12.00
C ASN A 167 -32.54 -17.59 -11.87
N TYR A 168 -31.90 -18.67 -11.41
CA TYR A 168 -32.57 -19.95 -11.19
C TYR A 168 -33.62 -19.85 -10.07
N ILE A 169 -33.30 -19.17 -8.97
CA ILE A 169 -34.23 -18.97 -7.85
C ILE A 169 -35.44 -18.13 -8.32
N GLU A 170 -35.19 -17.02 -9.01
CA GLU A 170 -36.25 -16.12 -9.49
C GLU A 170 -37.20 -16.83 -10.48
N THR A 171 -36.66 -17.66 -11.37
CA THR A 171 -37.46 -18.39 -12.38
C THR A 171 -38.22 -19.58 -11.81
N ASN A 172 -37.69 -20.28 -10.81
CA ASN A 172 -38.31 -21.48 -10.25
C ASN A 172 -39.30 -21.16 -9.11
N TYR A 173 -39.01 -20.15 -8.29
CA TYR A 173 -39.86 -19.78 -7.15
C TYR A 173 -40.82 -18.61 -7.45
N GLY A 174 -40.66 -17.95 -8.60
CA GLY A 174 -41.58 -16.91 -9.03
C GLY A 174 -42.91 -17.45 -9.57
N ARG A 175 -43.93 -16.59 -9.55
CA ARG A 175 -45.28 -16.87 -10.07
C ARG A 175 -45.75 -15.74 -10.97
N CYS A 176 -46.48 -16.09 -12.01
CA CYS A 176 -47.16 -15.11 -12.85
C CYS A 176 -48.44 -14.63 -12.14
N LEU A 177 -48.57 -13.32 -11.91
CA LEU A 177 -49.77 -12.77 -11.30
C LEU A 177 -50.94 -12.80 -12.30
N GLY A 178 -52.11 -13.24 -11.83
CA GLY A 178 -53.36 -13.21 -12.61
C GLY A 178 -53.68 -14.44 -13.46
N THR A 179 -53.02 -15.59 -13.24
CA THR A 179 -53.48 -16.91 -13.74
C THR A 179 -52.92 -18.06 -12.90
N ARG A 180 -53.65 -19.19 -12.84
CA ARG A 180 -53.19 -20.48 -12.28
C ARG A 180 -52.69 -21.46 -13.36
N ASP A 181 -52.69 -21.06 -14.63
CA ASP A 181 -52.33 -21.94 -15.74
C ASP A 181 -50.85 -22.32 -15.69
N ILE A 182 -50.60 -23.63 -15.61
CA ILE A 182 -49.25 -24.23 -15.55
C ILE A 182 -48.41 -23.84 -16.79
N HIS A 183 -49.04 -23.66 -17.96
CA HIS A 183 -48.34 -23.32 -19.20
C HIS A 183 -47.81 -21.87 -19.28
N VAL A 184 -48.34 -20.96 -18.44
CA VAL A 184 -47.97 -19.53 -18.40
C VAL A 184 -47.07 -19.22 -17.20
N GLN A 185 -46.76 -20.21 -16.35
CA GLN A 185 -45.84 -20.07 -15.22
C GLN A 185 -44.36 -19.90 -15.59
N SER A 186 -44.00 -19.80 -16.87
CA SER A 186 -42.63 -19.44 -17.26
C SER A 186 -42.47 -17.92 -17.32
N LYS A 187 -41.41 -17.37 -16.70
CA LYS A 187 -41.09 -15.93 -16.72
C LYS A 187 -41.20 -15.30 -18.11
N ALA A 188 -40.63 -15.95 -19.14
CA ALA A 188 -40.64 -15.46 -20.51
C ALA A 188 -42.06 -15.39 -21.10
N LYS A 189 -42.88 -16.44 -20.91
CA LYS A 189 -44.26 -16.49 -21.41
C LYS A 189 -45.19 -15.55 -20.65
N CYS A 190 -44.99 -15.40 -19.34
CA CYS A 190 -45.73 -14.46 -18.51
C CYS A 190 -45.51 -13.00 -18.96
N LEU A 191 -44.24 -12.60 -19.16
CA LEU A 191 -43.89 -11.26 -19.63
C LEU A 191 -44.34 -11.01 -21.07
N GLN A 192 -44.28 -12.03 -21.95
CA GLN A 192 -44.83 -11.94 -23.31
C GLN A 192 -46.35 -11.74 -23.33
N SER A 193 -47.07 -12.29 -22.34
CA SER A 193 -48.50 -12.07 -22.17
C SER A 193 -48.86 -10.70 -21.56
N GLY A 194 -47.87 -9.83 -21.32
CA GLY A 194 -48.07 -8.51 -20.73
C GLY A 194 -48.39 -8.55 -19.23
N ARG A 195 -48.13 -9.67 -18.55
CA ARG A 195 -48.43 -9.87 -17.12
C ARG A 195 -47.20 -9.65 -16.25
N PHE A 196 -47.43 -9.31 -14.98
CA PHE A 196 -46.38 -9.11 -14.00
C PHE A 196 -45.92 -10.43 -13.37
N TRP A 197 -44.62 -10.65 -13.35
CA TRP A 197 -43.97 -11.76 -12.66
C TRP A 197 -43.66 -11.34 -11.22
N SER A 198 -44.19 -12.08 -10.24
CA SER A 198 -43.90 -11.88 -8.82
C SER A 198 -43.04 -13.03 -8.34
N GLY A 199 -41.75 -12.77 -8.12
CA GLY A 199 -40.79 -13.72 -7.61
C GLY A 199 -39.79 -13.02 -6.69
N LEU A 200 -39.04 -13.82 -5.93
CA LEU A 200 -37.95 -13.32 -5.10
C LEU A 200 -36.76 -12.97 -6.01
N ASP A 201 -36.59 -11.68 -6.30
CA ASP A 201 -35.49 -11.20 -7.15
C ASP A 201 -34.30 -10.78 -6.29
N ILE A 202 -33.43 -11.74 -5.98
CA ILE A 202 -32.24 -11.48 -5.17
C ILE A 202 -31.37 -10.44 -5.88
N SER A 203 -31.07 -9.34 -5.18
CA SER A 203 -30.35 -8.19 -5.76
C SER A 203 -28.93 -8.57 -6.18
N GLY A 204 -28.77 -8.90 -7.46
CA GLY A 204 -27.47 -9.14 -8.09
C GLY A 204 -26.57 -7.91 -8.08
N HIS A 205 -27.16 -6.71 -8.07
CA HIS A 205 -26.45 -5.44 -7.94
C HIS A 205 -25.85 -5.27 -6.55
N THR A 206 -26.61 -5.57 -5.48
CA THR A 206 -26.07 -5.54 -4.12
C THR A 206 -24.96 -6.57 -3.94
N PHE A 207 -25.14 -7.78 -4.49
CA PHE A 207 -24.11 -8.81 -4.49
C PHE A 207 -22.82 -8.35 -5.17
N ILE A 208 -22.88 -7.88 -6.42
CA ILE A 208 -21.67 -7.52 -7.17
C ILE A 208 -20.93 -6.34 -6.54
N LEU A 209 -21.64 -5.35 -6.00
CA LEU A 209 -21.05 -4.17 -5.38
C LEU A 209 -20.29 -4.53 -4.10
N ILE A 210 -20.90 -5.32 -3.20
CA ILE A 210 -20.25 -5.77 -1.96
C ILE A 210 -19.11 -6.73 -2.29
N TYR A 211 -19.34 -7.69 -3.19
CA TYR A 211 -18.33 -8.70 -3.52
C TYR A 211 -17.08 -8.07 -4.16
N SER A 212 -17.27 -7.15 -5.12
CA SER A 212 -16.17 -6.43 -5.76
C SER A 212 -15.38 -5.58 -4.76
N SER A 213 -16.08 -4.90 -3.85
CA SER A 213 -15.48 -4.10 -2.78
C SER A 213 -14.62 -4.93 -1.81
N LEU A 214 -15.06 -6.14 -1.48
CA LEU A 214 -14.31 -7.05 -0.59
C LEU A 214 -13.07 -7.61 -1.30
N ILE A 215 -13.18 -8.03 -2.56
CA ILE A 215 -12.03 -8.46 -3.37
C ILE A 215 -10.98 -7.34 -3.46
N LEU A 216 -11.43 -6.11 -3.74
CA LEU A 216 -10.54 -4.97 -3.93
C LEU A 216 -9.76 -4.62 -2.65
N ALA A 217 -10.42 -4.73 -1.50
CA ALA A 217 -9.77 -4.50 -0.20
C ALA A 217 -8.74 -5.60 0.14
N GLU A 218 -9.06 -6.87 -0.11
CA GLU A 218 -8.14 -7.99 0.16
C GLU A 218 -6.96 -8.00 -0.82
N GLU A 219 -7.17 -7.87 -2.14
CA GLU A 219 -6.05 -7.82 -3.07
C GLU A 219 -5.21 -6.54 -2.91
N GLY A 220 -5.83 -5.45 -2.47
CA GLY A 220 -5.15 -4.20 -2.13
C GLY A 220 -4.22 -4.32 -0.91
N SER A 221 -4.42 -5.31 -0.04
CA SER A 221 -3.58 -5.51 1.16
C SER A 221 -2.13 -5.84 0.80
N SER A 222 -1.85 -6.25 -0.43
CA SER A 222 -0.49 -6.47 -0.93
C SER A 222 0.35 -5.19 -0.96
N LEU A 223 -0.25 -3.99 -0.89
CA LEU A 223 0.52 -2.75 -0.79
C LEU A 223 1.04 -2.48 0.63
N VAL A 224 0.53 -3.16 1.66
CA VAL A 224 1.00 -2.98 3.04
C VAL A 224 2.47 -3.39 3.12
N GLY A 225 3.36 -2.51 3.56
CA GLY A 225 4.80 -2.83 3.63
C GLY A 225 5.54 -2.77 2.30
N TRP A 226 4.86 -2.47 1.19
CA TRP A 226 5.47 -2.38 -0.15
C TRP A 226 6.64 -1.40 -0.21
N GLU A 227 6.45 -0.18 0.32
CA GLU A 227 7.50 0.85 0.36
C GLU A 227 8.74 0.40 1.15
N GLY A 228 8.57 -0.51 2.11
CA GLY A 228 9.65 -1.09 2.91
C GLY A 228 10.53 -2.07 2.14
N ILE A 229 10.08 -2.59 0.99
CA ILE A 229 10.87 -3.50 0.14
C ILE A 229 12.18 -2.84 -0.31
N LYS A 230 12.16 -1.53 -0.57
CA LYS A 230 13.36 -0.77 -0.93
C LYS A 230 14.42 -0.83 0.16
N ASP A 231 14.00 -0.70 1.43
CA ASP A 231 14.91 -0.75 2.58
C ASP A 231 15.43 -2.17 2.82
N LEU A 232 14.62 -3.19 2.54
CA LEU A 232 15.06 -4.59 2.62
C LEU A 232 16.12 -4.92 1.58
N ILE A 233 15.92 -4.48 0.33
CA ILE A 233 16.90 -4.67 -0.74
C ILE A 233 18.22 -3.96 -0.39
N MET A 234 18.13 -2.73 0.11
CA MET A 234 19.30 -1.96 0.51
C MET A 234 20.07 -2.60 1.67
N ARG A 235 19.37 -3.15 2.68
CA ARG A 235 20.00 -3.88 3.80
C ARG A 235 20.67 -5.16 3.34
N GLU A 236 20.00 -5.95 2.50
CA GLU A 236 20.54 -7.20 1.98
C GLU A 236 21.77 -6.98 1.09
N GLU A 237 21.77 -5.95 0.23
CA GLU A 237 22.93 -5.55 -0.58
C GLU A 237 24.14 -5.16 0.32
N HIS A 238 23.87 -4.49 1.45
CA HIS A 238 24.91 -4.14 2.42
C HIS A 238 25.46 -5.38 3.16
N THR A 239 24.59 -6.29 3.59
CA THR A 239 25.02 -7.52 4.27
C THR A 239 25.81 -8.45 3.36
N ARG A 240 25.46 -8.54 2.06
CA ARG A 240 26.22 -9.33 1.08
C ARG A 240 27.61 -8.75 0.78
N SER A 241 27.76 -7.42 0.87
CA SER A 241 29.05 -6.73 0.68
C SER A 241 29.93 -6.70 1.95
N VAL A 242 29.34 -6.87 3.13
CA VAL A 242 30.06 -6.94 4.42
C VAL A 242 29.69 -8.25 5.15
N PRO A 243 30.43 -9.36 4.94
CA PRO A 243 30.08 -10.69 5.46
C PRO A 243 30.13 -10.84 7.00
N THR A 244 30.53 -9.81 7.73
CA THR A 244 30.80 -9.87 9.17
C THR A 244 29.53 -9.97 10.03
N GLU A 245 28.36 -9.60 9.51
CA GLU A 245 27.08 -9.73 10.21
C GLU A 245 26.29 -10.95 9.73
N THR A 246 25.80 -11.76 10.69
CA THR A 246 24.89 -12.88 10.39
C THR A 246 23.61 -12.34 9.75
N SER A 247 23.42 -12.55 8.44
CA SER A 247 22.19 -12.16 7.74
C SER A 247 20.99 -12.88 8.38
N THR A 248 20.10 -12.13 9.03
CA THR A 248 18.79 -12.61 9.51
C THR A 248 17.65 -12.03 8.68
N GLY A 249 17.92 -11.63 7.44
CA GLY A 249 16.95 -10.95 6.57
C GLY A 249 15.97 -11.91 5.88
N PRO A 250 14.73 -11.48 5.60
CA PRO A 250 13.75 -12.26 4.85
C PRO A 250 14.15 -12.50 3.38
N LEU A 251 15.16 -11.79 2.86
CA LEU A 251 15.68 -11.90 1.50
C LEU A 251 16.92 -12.80 1.37
N ARG A 252 17.40 -13.41 2.46
CA ARG A 252 18.63 -14.21 2.47
C ARG A 252 18.61 -15.41 1.53
N ASN A 253 17.43 -15.96 1.25
CA ASN A 253 17.27 -17.15 0.40
C ASN A 253 17.17 -16.83 -1.10
N LEU A 254 17.25 -15.55 -1.50
CA LEU A 254 17.25 -15.17 -2.93
C LEU A 254 18.66 -15.22 -3.52
N SER A 255 18.78 -15.71 -4.75
CA SER A 255 20.00 -15.60 -5.56
C SER A 255 20.32 -14.13 -5.88
N ASP A 256 21.56 -13.85 -6.28
CA ASP A 256 21.98 -12.50 -6.68
C ASP A 256 21.24 -12.02 -7.94
N ASP A 257 20.98 -12.92 -8.89
CA ASP A 257 20.19 -12.63 -10.08
C ASP A 257 18.75 -12.24 -9.75
N ASP A 258 18.11 -13.00 -8.83
CA ASP A 258 16.74 -12.73 -8.38
C ASP A 258 16.65 -11.41 -7.60
N LEU A 259 17.67 -11.07 -6.81
CA LEU A 259 17.77 -9.79 -6.09
C LEU A 259 17.93 -8.61 -7.07
N GLY A 260 18.79 -8.76 -8.10
CA GLY A 260 18.97 -7.77 -9.15
C GLY A 260 17.69 -7.53 -9.96
N PHE A 261 16.98 -8.61 -10.30
CA PHE A 261 15.68 -8.53 -10.95
C PHE A 261 14.65 -7.79 -10.06
N LEU A 262 14.55 -8.17 -8.78
CA LEU A 262 13.64 -7.53 -7.83
C LEU A 262 13.90 -6.02 -7.71
N LYS A 263 15.16 -5.60 -7.61
CA LYS A 263 15.56 -4.17 -7.56
C LYS A 263 15.10 -3.42 -8.81
N LYS A 264 15.32 -3.99 -10.00
CA LYS A 264 14.91 -3.39 -11.28
C LYS A 264 13.39 -3.33 -11.41
N ALA A 265 12.71 -4.44 -11.13
CA ALA A 265 11.26 -4.56 -11.24
C ALA A 265 10.56 -3.63 -10.24
N HIS A 266 10.97 -3.62 -8.96
CA HIS A 266 10.41 -2.73 -7.95
C HIS A 266 10.57 -1.26 -8.34
N ARG A 267 11.77 -0.83 -8.79
CA ARG A 267 12.01 0.57 -9.20
C ARG A 267 11.14 0.98 -10.40
N ALA A 268 10.95 0.09 -11.37
CA ALA A 268 10.17 0.38 -12.57
C ALA A 268 8.66 0.31 -12.34
N LEU A 269 8.16 -0.68 -11.58
CA LEU A 269 6.73 -0.97 -11.43
C LEU A 269 6.05 -0.20 -10.29
N THR A 270 6.78 0.24 -9.27
CA THR A 270 6.22 1.02 -8.14
C THR A 270 5.39 2.25 -8.55
N PRO A 271 5.81 3.12 -9.50
CA PRO A 271 4.96 4.25 -9.91
C PRO A 271 3.63 3.81 -10.51
N TYR A 272 3.62 2.73 -11.31
CA TYR A 272 2.41 2.17 -11.90
C TYR A 272 1.49 1.57 -10.82
N LEU A 273 2.06 0.85 -9.84
CA LEU A 273 1.33 0.32 -8.70
C LEU A 273 0.69 1.45 -7.88
N ARG A 274 1.41 2.56 -7.62
CA ARG A 274 0.84 3.72 -6.93
C ARG A 274 -0.34 4.33 -7.69
N GLY A 275 -0.23 4.48 -9.01
CA GLY A 275 -1.33 4.96 -9.85
C GLY A 275 -2.54 4.01 -9.85
N LEU A 276 -2.29 2.71 -10.00
CA LEU A 276 -3.34 1.69 -9.92
C LEU A 276 -4.02 1.65 -8.55
N PHE A 277 -3.27 1.83 -7.47
CA PHE A 277 -3.85 1.88 -6.13
C PHE A 277 -4.81 3.06 -5.96
N VAL A 278 -4.44 4.24 -6.48
CA VAL A 278 -5.35 5.40 -6.51
C VAL A 278 -6.61 5.05 -7.32
N ALA A 279 -6.46 4.43 -8.50
CA ALA A 279 -7.60 3.98 -9.30
C ALA A 279 -8.50 2.97 -8.55
N MET A 280 -7.91 2.00 -7.84
CA MET A 280 -8.64 1.08 -6.96
C MET A 280 -9.43 1.84 -5.89
N THR A 281 -8.85 2.87 -5.27
CA THR A 281 -9.56 3.64 -4.24
C THR A 281 -10.72 4.46 -4.80
N LEU A 282 -10.57 5.04 -5.99
CA LEU A 282 -11.66 5.75 -6.66
C LEU A 282 -12.79 4.79 -7.04
N GLN A 283 -12.43 3.60 -7.55
CA GLN A 283 -13.38 2.56 -7.88
C GLN A 283 -14.12 2.05 -6.65
N GLN A 284 -13.41 1.90 -5.52
CA GLN A 284 -14.01 1.55 -4.22
C GLN A 284 -15.07 2.56 -3.79
N LEU A 285 -14.74 3.85 -3.80
CA LEU A 285 -15.69 4.91 -3.43
C LEU A 285 -16.93 4.90 -4.33
N LEU A 286 -16.72 4.64 -5.63
CA LEU A 286 -17.83 4.55 -6.57
C LEU A 286 -18.71 3.32 -6.30
N TRP A 287 -18.14 2.19 -5.88
CA TRP A 287 -18.92 1.04 -5.39
C TRP A 287 -19.74 1.38 -4.16
N ASP A 288 -19.18 2.10 -3.19
CA ASP A 288 -19.89 2.47 -1.96
C ASP A 288 -21.06 3.44 -2.25
N ILE A 289 -20.87 4.42 -3.12
CA ILE A 289 -21.94 5.34 -3.56
C ILE A 289 -23.06 4.57 -4.26
N MET A 290 -22.71 3.69 -5.19
CA MET A 290 -23.70 2.89 -5.90
C MET A 290 -24.40 1.89 -5.01
N LEU A 291 -23.73 1.38 -3.98
CA LEU A 291 -24.31 0.47 -3.00
C LEU A 291 -25.41 1.18 -2.21
N VAL A 292 -25.13 2.38 -1.69
CA VAL A 292 -26.12 3.21 -0.98
C VAL A 292 -27.30 3.56 -1.90
N SER A 293 -27.02 3.97 -3.14
CA SER A 293 -28.06 4.23 -4.14
C SER A 293 -28.94 3.00 -4.39
N THR A 294 -28.33 1.82 -4.55
CA THR A 294 -29.06 0.56 -4.79
C THR A 294 -29.97 0.23 -3.60
N MET A 295 -29.50 0.45 -2.38
CA MET A 295 -30.28 0.21 -1.15
C MET A 295 -31.45 1.17 -0.98
N LEU A 296 -31.33 2.41 -1.44
CA LEU A 296 -32.36 3.42 -1.28
C LEU A 296 -33.52 3.28 -2.27
N TYR A 297 -33.25 2.92 -3.52
CA TYR A 297 -34.23 3.04 -4.61
C TYR A 297 -34.72 1.71 -5.19
N TYR A 298 -34.01 0.60 -4.95
CA TYR A 298 -34.29 -0.67 -5.64
C TYR A 298 -34.41 -1.82 -4.65
N HIS A 299 -35.25 -2.81 -4.97
CA HIS A 299 -35.46 -4.05 -4.19
C HIS A 299 -36.05 -3.90 -2.78
N ILE A 300 -36.63 -4.98 -2.28
CA ILE A 300 -37.07 -5.11 -0.88
C ILE A 300 -35.89 -5.47 0.04
N MET A 301 -36.06 -5.27 1.35
CA MET A 301 -35.01 -5.54 2.35
C MET A 301 -34.43 -6.97 2.24
N ILE A 302 -35.29 -7.99 2.10
CA ILE A 302 -34.88 -9.40 2.07
C ILE A 302 -33.99 -9.69 0.85
N GLU A 303 -34.34 -9.15 -0.32
CA GLU A 303 -33.58 -9.32 -1.56
C GLU A 303 -32.17 -8.70 -1.47
N LYS A 304 -32.07 -7.51 -0.84
CA LYS A 304 -30.79 -6.84 -0.57
C LYS A 304 -29.94 -7.66 0.40
N PHE A 305 -30.56 -8.14 1.47
CA PHE A 305 -29.87 -8.92 2.50
C PHE A 305 -29.33 -10.24 1.93
N LEU A 306 -30.13 -10.98 1.16
CA LEU A 306 -29.69 -12.23 0.54
C LEU A 306 -28.52 -12.01 -0.43
N GLY A 307 -28.56 -10.95 -1.24
CA GLY A 307 -27.46 -10.58 -2.13
C GLY A 307 -26.18 -10.23 -1.36
N GLY A 308 -26.30 -9.46 -0.28
CA GLY A 308 -25.17 -9.12 0.59
C GLY A 308 -24.59 -10.34 1.33
N ALA A 309 -25.45 -11.20 1.87
CA ALA A 309 -25.04 -12.43 2.55
C ALA A 309 -24.27 -13.37 1.61
N ALA A 310 -24.75 -13.56 0.38
CA ALA A 310 -24.04 -14.34 -0.64
C ALA A 310 -22.64 -13.79 -0.93
N ALA A 311 -22.48 -12.46 -1.02
CA ALA A 311 -21.18 -11.82 -1.23
C ALA A 311 -20.22 -12.09 -0.06
N ILE A 312 -20.70 -11.92 1.17
CA ILE A 312 -19.91 -12.10 2.40
C ILE A 312 -19.50 -13.57 2.58
N ILE A 313 -20.42 -14.52 2.36
CA ILE A 313 -20.15 -15.96 2.44
C ILE A 313 -19.06 -16.33 1.43
N THR A 314 -19.20 -15.86 0.18
CA THR A 314 -18.22 -16.14 -0.88
C THR A 314 -16.85 -15.61 -0.54
N TRP A 315 -16.77 -14.36 -0.07
CA TRP A 315 -15.51 -13.77 0.39
C TRP A 315 -14.91 -14.54 1.57
N TYR A 316 -15.72 -14.94 2.54
CA TYR A 316 -15.24 -15.68 3.71
C TYR A 316 -14.65 -17.04 3.32
N VAL A 317 -15.37 -17.80 2.50
CA VAL A 317 -14.92 -19.12 2.02
C VAL A 317 -13.62 -18.99 1.22
N THR A 318 -13.52 -17.99 0.35
CA THR A 318 -12.33 -17.80 -0.51
C THR A 318 -11.14 -17.20 0.25
N TYR A 319 -11.25 -15.95 0.70
CA TYR A 319 -10.13 -15.19 1.25
C TYR A 319 -9.79 -15.54 2.70
N GLN A 320 -10.79 -15.93 3.51
CA GLN A 320 -10.56 -16.17 4.94
C GLN A 320 -10.30 -17.64 5.26
N TRP A 321 -10.84 -18.56 4.45
CA TRP A 321 -10.64 -19.99 4.66
C TRP A 321 -9.71 -20.60 3.61
N TRP A 322 -10.09 -20.61 2.33
CA TRP A 322 -9.35 -21.33 1.29
C TRP A 322 -7.92 -20.80 1.10
N TYR A 323 -7.76 -19.51 0.88
CA TYR A 323 -6.45 -18.91 0.56
C TYR A 323 -5.47 -18.87 1.75
N LYS A 324 -5.93 -19.22 2.95
CA LYS A 324 -5.07 -19.36 4.14
C LYS A 324 -4.62 -20.79 4.41
N LEU A 325 -5.09 -21.77 3.63
CA LEU A 325 -4.73 -23.17 3.83
C LEU A 325 -3.30 -23.46 3.29
N PRO A 326 -2.37 -23.95 4.13
CA PRO A 326 -0.94 -24.02 3.79
C PRO A 326 -0.55 -25.10 2.77
N LYS A 327 -1.41 -26.11 2.51
CA LYS A 327 -1.07 -27.27 1.66
C LYS A 327 -1.86 -27.36 0.35
N ILE A 328 -3.10 -26.86 0.34
CA ILE A 328 -4.04 -26.91 -0.81
C ILE A 328 -4.43 -25.48 -1.28
N GLY A 329 -4.17 -24.46 -0.47
CA GLY A 329 -4.61 -23.10 -0.73
C GLY A 329 -3.80 -22.40 -1.82
N LEU A 330 -4.48 -21.53 -2.58
CA LEU A 330 -3.81 -20.53 -3.41
C LEU A 330 -3.08 -19.53 -2.49
N PRO A 331 -1.96 -18.93 -2.94
CA PRO A 331 -1.20 -17.97 -2.14
C PRO A 331 -2.09 -16.81 -1.71
N ALA A 332 -1.92 -16.33 -0.47
CA ALA A 332 -2.65 -15.16 -0.02
C ALA A 332 -2.21 -13.90 -0.81
N PRO A 333 -3.04 -12.85 -0.84
CA PRO A 333 -2.63 -11.58 -1.43
C PRO A 333 -1.33 -11.06 -0.80
N GLY A 334 -0.33 -10.75 -1.63
CA GLY A 334 0.99 -10.30 -1.17
C GLY A 334 1.95 -11.41 -0.74
N ASP A 335 1.57 -12.69 -0.79
CA ASP A 335 2.54 -13.78 -0.62
C ASP A 335 3.44 -13.88 -1.86
N GLY A 336 4.75 -13.98 -1.64
CA GLY A 336 5.76 -14.11 -2.67
C GLY A 336 6.86 -15.08 -2.28
N ILE A 337 8.00 -15.01 -2.96
CA ILE A 337 9.19 -15.80 -2.62
C ILE A 337 9.72 -15.42 -1.21
N PHE A 338 9.44 -14.19 -0.78
CA PHE A 338 9.83 -13.64 0.51
C PHE A 338 8.64 -12.91 1.15
N LYS A 339 8.64 -12.86 2.49
CA LYS A 339 7.64 -12.09 3.25
C LYS A 339 8.17 -10.67 3.51
N TYR A 340 7.41 -9.66 3.11
CA TYR A 340 7.70 -8.24 3.38
C TYR A 340 6.69 -7.58 4.33
N ASN A 341 5.51 -8.19 4.54
CA ASN A 341 4.43 -7.65 5.38
C ASN A 341 4.69 -7.75 6.89
N GLU A 342 5.53 -8.71 7.32
CA GLU A 342 5.80 -8.96 8.75
C GLU A 342 6.78 -7.96 9.37
N ILE A 343 7.37 -7.07 8.57
CA ILE A 343 8.13 -5.93 9.10
C ILE A 343 7.11 -4.86 9.48
N LYS A 344 6.36 -5.17 10.55
CA LYS A 344 5.78 -4.14 11.39
C LYS A 344 6.95 -3.22 11.71
N ILE A 345 6.90 -1.98 11.21
CA ILE A 345 7.79 -0.91 11.66
C ILE A 345 7.53 -0.87 13.16
N ASN A 346 8.41 -1.48 13.94
CA ASN A 346 8.34 -1.41 15.38
C ASN A 346 8.51 0.08 15.68
N PRO A 347 7.48 0.81 16.14
CA PRO A 347 7.61 2.26 16.38
C PRO A 347 8.67 2.53 17.46
N GLU A 348 9.03 1.50 18.23
CA GLU A 348 10.01 1.53 19.31
C GLU A 348 11.44 1.86 18.86
N ILE A 349 11.81 1.71 17.58
CA ILE A 349 13.18 2.06 17.16
C ILE A 349 13.35 3.58 16.99
N ASN A 350 12.26 4.34 16.79
CA ASN A 350 12.32 5.80 16.73
C ASN A 350 12.00 6.49 18.07
N THR A 351 11.54 5.77 19.10
CA THR A 351 11.30 6.33 20.44
C THR A 351 12.35 5.94 21.49
N ARG A 352 13.32 5.06 21.16
CA ARG A 352 14.42 4.68 22.07
C ARG A 352 15.79 5.30 21.73
N VAL A 353 15.85 6.60 21.41
CA VAL A 353 17.03 7.42 21.77
C VAL A 353 16.60 8.85 22.14
N ARG A 354 15.62 8.98 23.03
CA ARG A 354 15.68 10.08 24.00
C ARG A 354 16.38 9.48 25.21
N ARG A 355 17.73 9.52 25.23
CA ARG A 355 18.48 9.25 26.46
C ARG A 355 17.97 10.25 27.48
N SER A 356 17.11 9.83 28.40
CA SER A 356 16.97 10.53 29.66
C SER A 356 18.29 10.32 30.39
N THR A 357 19.09 11.37 30.47
CA THR A 357 20.21 11.43 31.40
C THR A 357 19.61 11.60 32.79
N LEU A 358 19.13 10.51 33.38
CA LEU A 358 18.78 10.45 34.79
C LEU A 358 20.05 10.13 35.57
N ASN A 359 20.87 11.17 35.79
CA ASN A 359 21.73 11.41 36.95
C ASN A 359 22.90 12.34 36.58
N GLY A 360 22.94 13.49 37.25
CA GLY A 360 24.18 14.19 37.61
C GLY A 360 24.83 15.07 36.54
N THR A 361 24.69 16.38 36.70
CA THR A 361 25.56 17.45 36.16
C THR A 361 25.60 17.64 34.64
N ASN A 362 24.71 18.50 34.16
CA ASN A 362 24.73 19.05 32.80
C ASN A 362 25.91 20.00 32.60
N GLN A 363 26.94 19.56 31.88
CA GLN A 363 27.77 20.45 31.06
C GLN A 363 27.76 19.95 29.61
N PRO A 364 27.45 20.80 28.62
CA PRO A 364 27.48 20.40 27.21
C PRO A 364 28.92 20.05 26.80
N ARG A 365 29.11 18.85 26.24
CA ARG A 365 30.38 18.38 25.69
C ARG A 365 30.29 18.35 24.16
N PHE A 366 31.32 18.82 23.47
CA PHE A 366 31.49 18.63 22.03
C PHE A 366 32.71 17.73 21.79
N MET A 367 32.53 16.64 21.03
CA MET A 367 33.55 15.60 20.81
C MET A 367 34.21 15.07 22.10
N GLY A 368 33.43 14.87 23.17
CA GLY A 368 33.90 14.25 24.41
C GLY A 368 34.68 15.17 25.36
N MET A 369 35.07 16.38 24.95
CA MET A 369 35.64 17.39 25.86
C MET A 369 34.58 18.36 26.40
N PRO A 370 34.63 18.74 27.69
CA PRO A 370 33.73 19.72 28.27
C PRO A 370 34.02 21.13 27.73
N ILE A 371 32.98 21.82 27.26
CA ILE A 371 33.08 23.19 26.77
C ILE A 371 33.12 24.13 27.98
N ARG A 372 34.27 24.78 28.22
CA ARG A 372 34.35 25.89 29.18
C ARG A 372 33.95 27.17 28.45
N THR A 373 32.76 27.70 28.73
CA THR A 373 32.39 29.08 28.38
C THR A 373 33.13 30.04 29.31
N ILE A 374 33.94 30.92 28.74
CA ILE A 374 34.60 32.04 29.44
C ILE A 374 33.55 33.14 29.60
N GLN A 375 32.86 33.20 30.73
CA GLN A 375 32.36 34.47 31.29
C GLN A 375 31.88 34.26 32.73
N GLU A 376 32.74 34.57 33.71
CA GLU A 376 32.35 35.16 34.99
C GLU A 376 33.62 35.62 35.69
N SER A 377 34.03 36.83 35.35
CA SER A 377 34.96 37.64 36.13
C SER A 377 34.17 38.82 36.66
N SER A 378 33.64 38.73 37.88
CA SER A 378 33.24 39.86 38.75
C SER A 378 32.86 39.32 40.15
N GLU A 379 33.86 39.30 41.02
CA GLU A 379 33.81 39.66 42.46
C GLU A 379 32.70 39.08 43.37
N LEU A 380 33.09 38.24 44.34
CA LEU A 380 33.33 38.74 45.71
C LEU A 380 33.85 37.62 46.64
N ASN A 381 34.99 37.95 47.26
CA ASN A 381 35.59 37.44 48.49
C ASN A 381 34.72 36.56 49.40
N SER A 382 35.28 35.45 49.90
CA SER A 382 35.85 35.40 51.26
C SER A 382 35.95 33.96 51.80
N SER A 383 37.05 33.71 52.53
CA SER A 383 37.26 32.72 53.60
C SER A 383 37.06 31.22 53.27
N PHE A 384 38.15 30.45 53.19
CA PHE A 384 38.81 29.75 54.31
C PHE A 384 38.04 28.55 54.90
N ARG A 385 38.67 27.37 54.71
CA ARG A 385 38.84 26.27 55.68
C ARG A 385 37.62 25.46 56.17
N GLN A 386 37.63 24.18 55.77
CA GLN A 386 37.95 23.02 56.63
C GLN A 386 36.79 22.17 57.21
N ALA A 387 37.06 20.84 57.20
CA ALA A 387 36.50 19.76 58.02
C ALA A 387 35.04 19.37 57.74
N ASP A 388 34.55 18.16 57.97
CA ASP A 388 35.03 16.78 58.03
C ASP A 388 33.74 15.94 58.26
N LEU A 389 33.75 14.68 57.84
CA LEU A 389 33.06 13.52 58.44
C LEU A 389 31.53 13.48 58.73
N ASP A 390 30.99 12.34 58.26
CA ASP A 390 30.08 11.40 58.93
C ASP A 390 28.54 11.54 58.91
N ALA A 391 27.97 10.51 58.25
CA ALA A 391 27.09 9.48 58.80
C ALA A 391 25.66 9.82 59.28
N SER A 392 24.71 9.24 58.53
CA SER A 392 23.71 8.27 59.02
C SER A 392 22.36 8.76 59.58
N VAL A 393 21.32 7.99 59.19
CA VAL A 393 20.11 7.62 59.95
C VAL A 393 18.90 8.57 59.94
N THR A 394 17.90 8.12 59.15
CA THR A 394 16.51 7.80 59.55
C THR A 394 15.65 8.84 60.28
N ARG A 395 14.48 9.13 59.69
CA ARG A 395 13.14 9.38 60.28
C ARG A 395 12.29 10.01 59.15
N GLY A 396 11.03 9.71 58.96
CA GLY A 396 10.00 8.94 59.67
C GLY A 396 8.70 9.12 58.88
#